data_AF-A0A537UFA5-F1
#
_entry.id   AF-A0A537UFA5-F1
#
_cell.length_a   1.000
_cell.length_b   1.000
_cell.length_c   1.000
_cell.angle_alpha   90.00
_cell.angle_beta   90.00
_cell.angle_gamma   90.00
#
_symmetry.space_group_name_H-M   'P 1'
#
loop_
_entity.id
_entity.type
_entity.pdbx_description
1 polymer ?
#
loop_
_entity_poly.entity_id
_entity_poly.type
_entity_poly.pdbx_seq_one_letter_code
_entity_poly.pdbx_strand_id
1 'polypeptide(L)'
;MTHFVLIALGVLIAVLTVVSALGLLPSLRIVPDDTHFDFTRFRRISFPISALLSIVAITLFFTHGLNFGIDFKGGTLMEVRAKSGTADIASMRAILSGLGLGEVQLQQFGGPDQVLIRVAEQPGGDAAQQEAVQKIRSALGDTVEYRRVEVVGPRVSGELLAYGMLGLMLAIFAILIYLWFRFEWQFALGAMIANVHDIVLTIGFMSISQVDFDLTSIAALLTILGYSLNDTVVIYDRIREMLRRYKKMPMPQLLNESINSTLSRSIVTHVTVTLALLALLLFGGQA
;
A
#
# COMPACT_ATOMS: atom_id res chain seq x y z
N MET A 1 3.43 13.44 -25.82
CA MET A 1 2.44 14.00 -24.87
C MET A 1 3.00 14.23 -23.47
N THR A 2 4.01 13.47 -23.02
CA THR A 2 4.60 13.56 -21.66
C THR A 2 5.33 14.88 -21.36
N HIS A 3 6.13 15.43 -22.29
CA HIS A 3 6.87 16.68 -22.03
C HIS A 3 5.97 17.91 -21.86
N PHE A 4 4.89 18.02 -22.63
CA PHE A 4 3.98 19.15 -22.56
C PHE A 4 3.19 19.16 -21.24
N VAL A 5 2.78 17.97 -20.78
CA VAL A 5 2.12 17.78 -19.48
C VAL A 5 3.07 18.13 -18.34
N LEU A 6 4.32 17.66 -18.38
CA LEU A 6 5.32 17.98 -17.35
C LEU A 6 5.63 19.47 -17.26
N ILE A 7 5.77 20.15 -18.41
CA ILE A 7 6.00 21.59 -18.46
C ILE A 7 4.77 22.34 -17.94
N ALA A 8 3.56 21.96 -18.35
CA ALA A 8 2.32 22.57 -17.87
C ALA A 8 2.14 22.39 -16.35
N LEU A 9 2.46 21.21 -15.82
CA LEU A 9 2.41 20.94 -14.38
C LEU A 9 3.48 21.75 -13.63
N GLY A 10 4.70 21.83 -14.17
CA GLY A 10 5.78 22.64 -13.59
C GLY A 10 5.44 24.13 -13.54
N VAL A 11 4.85 24.67 -14.62
CA VAL A 11 4.35 26.06 -14.67
C VAL A 11 3.22 26.26 -13.67
N LEU A 12 2.27 25.33 -13.59
CA LEU A 12 1.16 25.40 -12.63
C LEU A 12 1.66 25.44 -11.18
N ILE A 13 2.61 24.56 -10.83
CA ILE A 13 3.21 24.50 -9.49
C ILE A 13 3.96 25.80 -9.19
N ALA A 14 4.76 26.31 -10.13
CA ALA A 14 5.48 27.57 -9.95
C ALA A 14 4.52 28.75 -9.74
N VAL A 15 3.46 28.84 -10.55
CA VAL A 15 2.41 29.86 -10.39
C VAL A 15 1.72 29.73 -9.05
N LEU A 16 1.26 28.53 -8.66
CA LEU A 16 0.62 28.32 -7.35
C LEU A 16 1.55 28.67 -6.20
N THR A 17 2.84 28.35 -6.30
CA THR A 17 3.84 28.69 -5.28
C THR A 17 4.03 30.20 -5.15
N VAL A 18 4.13 30.92 -6.27
CA VAL A 18 4.26 32.39 -6.30
C VAL A 18 2.99 33.06 -5.77
N VAL A 19 1.81 32.62 -6.20
CA VAL A 19 0.53 33.17 -5.75
C VAL A 19 0.31 32.88 -4.26
N SER A 20 0.75 31.71 -3.77
CA SER A 20 0.78 31.41 -2.33
C SER A 20 1.75 32.31 -1.56
N ALA A 21 2.96 32.52 -2.07
CA ALA A 21 3.97 33.37 -1.42
C ALA A 21 3.55 34.84 -1.35
N LEU A 22 2.77 35.30 -2.33
CA LEU A 22 2.17 36.63 -2.37
C LEU A 22 0.91 36.76 -1.49
N GLY A 23 0.49 35.71 -0.79
CA GLY A 23 -0.70 35.72 0.07
C GLY A 23 -2.02 35.87 -0.69
N LEU A 24 -2.01 35.63 -2.01
CA LEU A 24 -3.17 35.77 -2.89
C LEU A 24 -4.07 34.52 -2.88
N LEU A 25 -3.57 33.38 -2.38
CA LEU A 25 -4.39 32.19 -2.16
C LEU A 25 -5.06 32.26 -0.78
N PRO A 26 -6.40 32.17 -0.68
CA PRO A 26 -7.05 32.00 0.61
C PRO A 26 -6.60 30.69 1.25
N SER A 27 -6.47 30.67 2.58
CA SER A 27 -6.22 29.41 3.29
C SER A 27 -7.33 28.41 2.95
N LEU A 28 -6.95 27.20 2.55
CA LEU A 28 -7.88 26.13 2.21
C LEU A 28 -8.66 25.72 3.47
N ARG A 29 -9.84 26.30 3.66
CA ARG A 29 -10.75 25.99 4.78
C ARG A 29 -11.67 24.85 4.38
N ILE A 30 -11.16 23.62 4.46
CA ILE A 30 -11.94 22.41 4.14
C ILE A 30 -12.98 22.11 5.24
N VAL A 31 -12.65 22.44 6.49
CA VAL A 31 -13.50 22.21 7.67
C VAL A 31 -13.82 23.56 8.32
N PRO A 32 -15.10 23.91 8.57
CA PRO A 32 -15.47 25.11 9.33
C PRO A 32 -14.89 25.08 10.76
N ASP A 33 -14.49 26.24 11.27
CA ASP A 33 -13.84 26.36 12.59
C ASP A 33 -14.77 25.96 13.76
N ASP A 34 -16.09 25.98 13.56
CA ASP A 34 -17.13 25.69 14.57
C ASP A 34 -17.85 24.34 14.31
N THR A 35 -17.08 23.33 13.93
CA THR A 35 -17.62 22.00 13.62
C THR A 35 -17.83 21.19 14.90
N HIS A 36 -19.07 20.78 15.17
CA HIS A 36 -19.43 19.93 16.31
C HIS A 36 -20.08 18.62 15.86
N PHE A 37 -19.26 17.64 15.47
CA PHE A 37 -19.73 16.28 15.19
C PHE A 37 -19.68 15.39 16.44
N ASP A 38 -20.74 14.60 16.65
CA ASP A 38 -20.77 13.58 17.72
C ASP A 38 -20.22 12.24 17.23
N PHE A 39 -18.91 12.10 17.25
CA PHE A 39 -18.19 10.87 16.92
C PHE A 39 -18.53 9.72 17.88
N THR A 40 -18.74 10.02 19.17
CA THR A 40 -18.98 8.98 20.17
C THR A 40 -20.31 8.26 20.00
N ARG A 41 -21.31 8.89 19.36
CA ARG A 41 -22.57 8.23 19.00
C ARG A 41 -22.37 7.13 17.96
N PHE A 42 -21.46 7.32 17.01
CA PHE A 42 -21.22 6.37 15.92
C PHE A 42 -20.45 5.12 16.36
N ARG A 43 -19.80 5.13 17.53
CA ARG A 43 -19.03 3.96 18.04
C ARG A 43 -19.83 2.65 18.10
N ARG A 44 -21.15 2.74 18.31
CA ARG A 44 -22.04 1.57 18.37
C ARG A 44 -22.21 0.88 17.02
N ILE A 45 -21.91 1.58 15.93
CA ILE A 45 -22.02 1.09 14.56
C ILE A 45 -20.61 0.83 14.01
N SER A 46 -19.68 1.77 14.19
CA SER A 46 -18.34 1.66 13.62
C SER A 46 -17.53 0.50 14.23
N PHE A 47 -17.59 0.27 15.55
CA PHE A 47 -16.80 -0.79 16.18
C PHE A 47 -17.24 -2.20 15.74
N PRO A 48 -18.55 -2.55 15.73
CA PRO A 48 -18.98 -3.85 15.21
C PRO A 48 -18.66 -4.05 13.72
N ILE A 49 -18.81 -3.02 12.88
CA ILE A 49 -18.48 -3.11 11.45
C ILE A 49 -16.98 -3.32 11.26
N SER A 50 -16.15 -2.54 11.93
CA SER A 50 -14.70 -2.67 11.90
C SER A 50 -14.26 -4.07 12.36
N ALA A 51 -14.79 -4.56 13.49
CA ALA A 51 -14.51 -5.91 13.96
C ALA A 51 -14.93 -6.99 12.96
N LEU A 52 -16.11 -6.86 12.34
CA LEU A 52 -16.58 -7.78 11.31
C LEU A 52 -15.65 -7.78 10.08
N LEU A 53 -15.26 -6.60 9.61
CA LEU A 53 -14.34 -6.46 8.47
C LEU A 53 -12.96 -7.06 8.79
N SER A 54 -12.46 -6.89 10.02
CA SER A 54 -11.21 -7.54 10.45
C SER A 54 -11.34 -9.06 10.46
N ILE A 55 -12.45 -9.61 10.95
CA ILE A 55 -12.70 -11.07 10.92
C ILE A 55 -12.74 -11.59 9.48
N VAL A 56 -13.43 -10.87 8.59
CA VAL A 56 -13.49 -11.20 7.16
C VAL A 56 -12.10 -11.16 6.53
N ALA A 57 -11.32 -10.10 6.78
CA ALA A 57 -9.95 -9.96 6.30
C ALA A 57 -9.04 -11.11 6.77
N ILE A 58 -9.12 -11.48 8.05
CA ILE A 58 -8.36 -12.60 8.62
C ILE A 58 -8.79 -13.92 7.95
N THR A 59 -10.10 -14.13 7.76
CA THR A 59 -10.62 -15.34 7.12
C THR A 59 -10.17 -15.44 5.66
N LEU A 60 -10.19 -14.33 4.92
CA LEU A 60 -9.69 -14.26 3.56
C LEU A 60 -8.19 -14.56 3.49
N PHE A 61 -7.40 -14.01 4.40
CA PHE A 61 -5.97 -14.31 4.49
C PHE A 61 -5.71 -15.82 4.65
N PHE A 62 -6.45 -16.53 5.49
CA PHE A 62 -6.26 -17.98 5.68
C PHE A 62 -6.88 -18.85 4.59
N THR A 63 -7.87 -18.36 3.84
CA THR A 63 -8.58 -19.16 2.81
C THR A 63 -8.09 -18.90 1.40
N HIS A 64 -7.82 -17.65 1.04
CA HIS A 64 -7.35 -17.22 -0.28
C HIS A 64 -5.84 -16.99 -0.30
N GLY A 65 -5.23 -16.70 0.85
CA GLY A 65 -3.80 -16.38 0.93
C GLY A 65 -3.46 -15.03 0.32
N LEU A 66 -2.15 -14.76 0.24
CA LEU A 66 -1.59 -13.63 -0.48
C LEU A 66 -0.90 -14.12 -1.75
N ASN A 67 -0.98 -13.31 -2.80
CA ASN A 67 -0.24 -13.57 -4.03
C ASN A 67 1.21 -13.14 -3.88
N PHE A 68 2.05 -13.97 -3.25
CA PHE A 68 3.46 -13.64 -3.07
C PHE A 68 4.18 -13.45 -4.42
N GLY A 69 4.87 -12.32 -4.56
CA GLY A 69 5.70 -11.99 -5.71
C GLY A 69 7.01 -12.77 -5.74
N ILE A 70 7.80 -12.55 -6.80
CA ILE A 70 9.07 -13.24 -7.03
C ILE A 70 10.13 -12.94 -5.96
N ASP A 71 10.03 -11.79 -5.29
CA ASP A 71 10.91 -11.42 -4.17
C ASP A 71 10.83 -12.40 -3.00
N PHE A 72 9.69 -13.07 -2.81
CA PHE A 72 9.45 -13.98 -1.70
C PHE A 72 9.32 -15.43 -2.14
N LYS A 73 8.75 -15.69 -3.32
CA LYS A 73 8.65 -17.05 -3.88
C LYS A 73 9.90 -17.50 -4.62
N GLY A 74 10.77 -16.57 -5.03
CA GLY A 74 11.79 -16.84 -6.04
C GLY A 74 11.17 -17.07 -7.43
N GLY A 75 12.02 -17.05 -8.45
CA GLY A 75 11.61 -17.29 -9.83
C GLY A 75 11.95 -16.15 -10.79
N THR A 76 11.23 -16.12 -11.90
CA THR A 76 11.49 -15.22 -13.02
C THR A 76 10.22 -14.45 -13.37
N LEU A 77 10.33 -13.13 -13.50
CA LEU A 77 9.28 -12.23 -13.95
C LEU A 77 9.72 -11.56 -15.25
N MET A 78 8.89 -11.63 -16.28
CA MET A 78 9.15 -11.04 -17.58
C MET A 78 7.96 -10.19 -18.03
N GLU A 79 8.20 -8.91 -18.27
CA GLU A 79 7.24 -8.04 -18.93
C GLU A 79 7.52 -8.08 -20.44
N VAL A 80 6.54 -8.54 -21.20
CA VAL A 80 6.62 -8.62 -22.65
C VAL A 80 5.49 -7.86 -23.30
N ARG A 81 5.78 -7.26 -24.45
CA ARG A 81 4.82 -6.56 -25.29
C ARG A 81 4.66 -7.27 -26.62
N ALA A 82 3.44 -7.66 -26.98
CA ALA A 82 3.13 -8.24 -28.28
C ALA A 82 3.27 -7.19 -29.39
N LYS A 83 4.03 -7.52 -30.44
CA LYS A 83 4.20 -6.62 -31.60
C LYS A 83 2.95 -6.54 -32.49
N SER A 84 2.06 -7.52 -32.42
CA SER A 84 0.82 -7.62 -33.18
C SER A 84 -0.37 -6.83 -32.60
N GLY A 85 -0.17 -6.11 -31.49
CA GLY A 85 -1.16 -5.21 -30.90
C GLY A 85 -2.08 -5.83 -29.84
N THR A 86 -2.50 -7.09 -29.97
CA THR A 86 -3.18 -7.81 -28.88
C THR A 86 -2.42 -9.08 -28.55
N ALA A 87 -2.04 -9.24 -27.29
CA ALA A 87 -1.35 -10.41 -26.82
C ALA A 87 -2.33 -11.59 -26.65
N ASP A 88 -2.09 -12.67 -27.39
CA ASP A 88 -2.84 -13.91 -27.22
C ASP A 88 -2.25 -14.73 -26.07
N ILE A 89 -2.77 -14.47 -24.87
CA ILE A 89 -2.33 -15.16 -23.64
C ILE A 89 -2.52 -16.67 -23.76
N ALA A 90 -3.55 -17.15 -24.46
CA ALA A 90 -3.86 -18.56 -24.54
C ALA A 90 -2.78 -19.31 -25.35
N SER A 91 -2.39 -18.78 -26.51
CA SER A 91 -1.30 -19.37 -27.29
C SER A 91 0.05 -19.25 -26.58
N MET A 92 0.36 -18.08 -25.98
CA MET A 92 1.58 -17.91 -25.19
C MET A 92 1.64 -18.91 -24.03
N ARG A 93 0.53 -19.11 -23.30
CA ARG A 93 0.45 -20.11 -22.23
C ARG A 93 0.68 -21.52 -22.75
N ALA A 94 0.06 -21.90 -23.87
CA ALA A 94 0.25 -23.21 -24.47
C ALA A 94 1.71 -23.48 -24.86
N ILE A 95 2.39 -22.48 -25.43
CA ILE A 95 3.82 -22.56 -25.79
C ILE A 95 4.67 -22.73 -24.53
N LEU A 96 4.47 -21.88 -23.51
CA LEU A 96 5.31 -21.85 -22.31
C LEU A 96 5.08 -23.06 -21.39
N SER A 97 3.85 -23.58 -21.29
CA SER A 97 3.55 -24.79 -20.54
C SER A 97 4.27 -26.03 -21.11
N GLY A 98 4.60 -26.03 -22.41
CA GLY A 98 5.36 -27.09 -23.06
C GLY A 98 6.86 -27.12 -22.73
N LEU A 99 7.39 -26.08 -22.07
CA LEU A 99 8.83 -25.95 -21.79
C LEU A 99 9.31 -26.69 -20.53
N GLY A 100 8.38 -27.28 -19.76
CA GLY A 100 8.73 -28.01 -18.54
C GLY A 100 9.26 -27.12 -17.40
N LEU A 101 8.90 -25.83 -17.39
CA LEU A 101 9.35 -24.84 -16.40
C LEU A 101 8.49 -24.80 -15.12
N GLY A 102 7.64 -25.80 -14.90
CA GLY A 102 6.70 -25.82 -13.78
C GLY A 102 5.51 -24.88 -13.98
N GLU A 103 5.06 -24.22 -12.91
CA GLU A 103 3.92 -23.30 -12.96
C GLU A 103 4.32 -21.99 -13.67
N VAL A 104 3.64 -21.70 -14.78
CA VAL A 104 3.79 -20.45 -15.54
C VAL A 104 2.48 -19.68 -15.49
N GLN A 105 2.51 -18.52 -14.87
CA GLN A 105 1.37 -17.61 -14.78
C GLN A 105 1.55 -16.49 -15.82
N LEU A 106 0.49 -16.23 -16.59
CA LEU A 106 0.45 -15.14 -17.55
C LEU A 106 -0.74 -14.25 -17.21
N GLN A 107 -0.48 -12.96 -17.05
CA GLN A 107 -1.47 -11.95 -16.74
C GLN A 107 -1.30 -10.74 -17.65
N GLN A 108 -2.41 -10.15 -18.10
CA GLN A 108 -2.38 -8.87 -18.78
C GLN A 108 -1.94 -7.76 -17.82
N PHE A 109 -1.05 -6.91 -18.30
CA PHE A 109 -0.44 -5.85 -17.49
C PHE A 109 -0.36 -4.58 -18.33
N GLY A 110 -0.82 -3.44 -17.85
CA GLY A 110 -0.79 -2.16 -18.57
C GLY A 110 -1.87 -2.01 -19.64
N GLY A 111 -1.95 -2.95 -20.58
CA GLY A 111 -2.85 -2.90 -21.74
C GLY A 111 -3.02 -4.25 -22.42
N PRO A 112 -3.85 -4.33 -23.48
CA PRO A 112 -4.13 -5.59 -24.18
C PRO A 112 -2.91 -6.13 -24.95
N ASP A 113 -1.88 -5.29 -25.16
CA ASP A 113 -0.64 -5.63 -25.85
C ASP A 113 0.48 -6.08 -24.89
N GLN A 114 0.28 -6.00 -23.59
CA GLN A 114 1.32 -6.21 -22.59
C GLN A 114 0.95 -7.35 -21.64
N VAL A 115 1.91 -8.24 -21.42
CA VAL A 115 1.74 -9.46 -20.63
C VAL A 115 2.89 -9.59 -19.66
N LEU A 116 2.52 -9.82 -18.41
CA LEU A 116 3.43 -10.22 -17.35
C LEU A 116 3.48 -11.74 -17.31
N ILE A 117 4.67 -12.30 -17.50
CA ILE A 117 4.95 -13.73 -17.42
C ILE A 117 5.70 -13.97 -16.12
N ARG A 118 5.12 -14.79 -15.24
CA ARG A 118 5.76 -15.25 -14.01
C ARG A 118 6.03 -16.74 -14.13
N VAL A 119 7.27 -17.12 -13.91
CA VAL A 119 7.72 -18.52 -13.92
C VAL A 119 8.20 -18.87 -12.52
N ALA A 120 7.71 -20.00 -12.02
CA ALA A 120 8.12 -20.54 -10.74
C ALA A 120 9.63 -20.76 -10.65
N GLU A 121 10.12 -20.87 -9.42
CA GLU A 121 11.52 -21.12 -9.16
C GLU A 121 12.01 -22.43 -9.81
N GLN A 122 13.13 -22.38 -10.53
CA GLN A 122 13.73 -23.53 -11.18
C GLN A 122 14.75 -24.23 -10.26
N PRO A 123 14.71 -25.57 -10.17
CA PRO A 123 15.70 -26.33 -9.43
C PRO A 123 17.07 -26.23 -10.12
N GLY A 124 18.09 -25.82 -9.38
CA GLY A 124 19.45 -25.60 -9.91
C GLY A 124 20.02 -24.20 -9.69
N GLY A 125 19.30 -23.35 -8.95
CA GLY A 125 19.76 -22.01 -8.57
C GLY A 125 19.79 -21.04 -9.76
N ASP A 126 20.64 -20.01 -9.66
CA ASP A 126 20.63 -18.88 -10.59
C ASP A 126 20.90 -19.29 -12.06
N ALA A 127 21.72 -20.32 -12.28
CA ALA A 127 22.00 -20.83 -13.62
C ALA A 127 20.75 -21.44 -14.29
N ALA A 128 19.96 -22.21 -13.54
CA ALA A 128 18.72 -22.80 -14.04
C ALA A 128 17.66 -21.73 -14.33
N GLN A 129 17.62 -20.65 -13.53
CA GLN A 129 16.75 -19.51 -13.78
C GLN A 129 17.13 -18.79 -15.09
N GLN A 130 18.42 -18.55 -15.32
CA GLN A 130 18.87 -17.95 -16.58
C GLN A 130 18.57 -18.85 -17.77
N GLU A 131 18.71 -20.17 -17.63
CA GLU A 131 18.33 -21.13 -18.67
C GLU A 131 16.82 -21.04 -18.97
N ALA A 132 15.97 -20.92 -17.96
CA ALA A 132 14.54 -20.71 -18.14
C ALA A 132 14.22 -19.42 -18.90
N VAL A 133 14.89 -18.31 -18.58
CA VAL A 133 14.77 -17.05 -19.35
C VAL A 133 15.13 -17.29 -20.81
N GLN A 134 16.21 -18.02 -21.10
CA GLN A 134 16.62 -18.31 -22.47
C GLN A 134 15.62 -19.21 -23.21
N LYS A 135 15.04 -20.22 -22.54
CA LYS A 135 13.98 -21.06 -23.10
C LYS A 135 12.72 -20.26 -23.44
N ILE A 136 12.34 -19.31 -22.59
CA ILE A 136 11.20 -18.42 -22.87
C ILE A 136 11.51 -17.50 -24.05
N ARG A 137 12.74 -16.98 -24.12
CA ARG A 137 13.20 -16.13 -25.23
C ARG A 137 13.23 -16.88 -26.56
N SER A 138 13.69 -18.12 -26.58
CA SER A 138 13.71 -18.93 -27.81
C SER A 138 12.31 -19.36 -28.24
N ALA A 139 11.41 -19.62 -27.29
CA ALA A 139 10.04 -20.08 -27.59
C ALA A 139 9.13 -18.95 -28.10
N LEU A 140 9.20 -17.76 -27.50
CA LEU A 140 8.40 -16.61 -27.95
C LEU A 140 9.09 -15.85 -29.10
N GLY A 141 10.42 -15.88 -29.16
CA GLY A 141 11.22 -15.29 -30.22
C GLY A 141 10.93 -13.80 -30.44
N ASP A 142 11.00 -13.36 -31.70
CA ASP A 142 10.79 -11.96 -32.10
C ASP A 142 9.31 -11.54 -32.14
N THR A 143 8.37 -12.41 -31.77
CA THR A 143 6.93 -12.07 -31.75
C THR A 143 6.58 -11.06 -30.66
N VAL A 144 7.41 -11.01 -29.61
CA VAL A 144 7.27 -10.12 -28.47
C VAL A 144 8.51 -9.23 -28.30
N GLU A 145 8.32 -8.06 -27.73
CA GLU A 145 9.36 -7.17 -27.26
C GLU A 145 9.51 -7.36 -25.75
N TYR A 146 10.73 -7.70 -25.29
CA TYR A 146 11.02 -7.87 -23.87
C TYR A 146 11.35 -6.52 -23.24
N ARG A 147 10.49 -6.05 -22.35
CA ARG A 147 10.67 -4.74 -21.70
C ARG A 147 11.45 -4.85 -20.39
N ARG A 148 11.09 -5.84 -19.57
CA ARG A 148 11.68 -6.05 -18.25
C ARG A 148 11.85 -7.54 -18.00
N VAL A 149 12.99 -7.92 -17.45
CA VAL A 149 13.26 -9.29 -16.99
C VAL A 149 13.91 -9.20 -15.63
N GLU A 150 13.23 -9.73 -14.63
CA GLU A 150 13.67 -9.80 -13.25
C GLU A 150 13.80 -11.26 -12.85
N VAL A 151 14.91 -11.61 -12.21
CA VAL A 151 15.20 -12.97 -11.76
C VAL A 151 15.62 -12.88 -10.30
N VAL A 152 14.93 -13.64 -9.46
CA VAL A 152 15.22 -13.75 -8.03
C VAL A 152 15.52 -15.21 -7.71
N GLY A 153 16.73 -15.45 -7.23
CA GLY A 153 17.16 -16.79 -6.82
C GLY A 153 16.58 -17.23 -5.47
N PRO A 154 16.44 -18.55 -5.22
CA PRO A 154 15.90 -19.13 -3.98
C PRO A 154 16.51 -18.59 -2.69
N ARG A 155 17.84 -18.40 -2.73
CA ARG A 155 18.59 -17.98 -1.56
C ARG A 155 18.22 -16.54 -1.19
N VAL A 156 18.18 -15.68 -2.20
CA VAL A 156 17.86 -14.27 -2.02
C VAL A 156 16.40 -14.12 -1.58
N SER A 157 15.46 -14.86 -2.19
CA SER A 157 14.05 -14.77 -1.81
C SER A 157 13.78 -15.22 -0.36
N GLY A 158 14.44 -16.30 0.08
CA GLY A 158 14.36 -16.76 1.47
C GLY A 158 14.90 -15.73 2.47
N GLU A 159 16.05 -15.11 2.17
CA GLU A 159 16.64 -14.04 2.98
C GLU A 159 15.73 -12.79 3.01
N LEU A 160 15.17 -12.39 1.86
CA LEU A 160 14.26 -11.24 1.73
C LEU A 160 12.95 -11.43 2.52
N LEU A 161 12.35 -12.62 2.45
CA LEU A 161 11.14 -12.93 3.24
C LEU A 161 11.45 -12.83 4.73
N ALA A 162 12.56 -13.43 5.18
CA ALA A 162 12.95 -13.41 6.59
C ALA A 162 13.21 -11.98 7.08
N TYR A 163 13.97 -11.18 6.33
CA TYR A 163 14.25 -9.79 6.69
C TYR A 163 13.02 -8.88 6.60
N GLY A 164 12.16 -9.09 5.61
CA GLY A 164 10.90 -8.35 5.48
C GLY A 164 9.98 -8.58 6.68
N MET A 165 9.79 -9.85 7.07
CA MET A 165 8.98 -10.21 8.25
C MET A 165 9.60 -9.71 9.55
N LEU A 166 10.93 -9.83 9.71
CA LEU A 166 11.64 -9.29 10.86
C LEU A 166 11.49 -7.77 10.95
N GLY A 167 11.64 -7.05 9.83
CA GLY A 167 11.51 -5.60 9.74
C GLY A 167 10.11 -5.12 10.16
N LEU A 168 9.06 -5.78 9.69
CA LEU A 168 7.68 -5.47 10.08
C LEU A 168 7.45 -5.67 11.57
N MET A 169 7.92 -6.79 12.14
CA MET A 169 7.79 -7.08 13.57
C MET A 169 8.58 -6.08 14.44
N LEU A 170 9.80 -5.74 14.04
CA LEU A 170 10.62 -4.74 14.72
C LEU A 170 9.99 -3.34 14.67
N ALA A 171 9.37 -2.97 13.53
CA ALA A 171 8.67 -1.70 13.41
C ALA A 171 7.46 -1.63 14.37
N ILE A 172 6.61 -2.66 14.38
CA ILE A 172 5.47 -2.76 15.31
C ILE A 172 5.96 -2.67 16.76
N PHE A 173 7.03 -3.41 17.11
CA PHE A 173 7.58 -3.39 18.46
C PHE A 173 8.14 -2.02 18.85
N ALA A 174 8.88 -1.36 17.95
CA ALA A 174 9.41 -0.02 18.17
C ALA A 174 8.29 1.02 18.39
N ILE A 175 7.20 0.90 17.64
CA ILE A 175 5.99 1.72 17.82
C ILE A 175 5.40 1.52 19.22
N LEU A 176 5.29 0.27 19.69
CA LEU A 176 4.76 -0.01 21.03
C LEU A 176 5.62 0.61 22.13
N ILE A 177 6.94 0.48 22.02
CA ILE A 177 7.87 1.12 22.95
C ILE A 177 7.68 2.64 22.93
N TYR A 178 7.63 3.24 21.75
CA TYR A 178 7.43 4.68 21.60
C TYR A 178 6.13 5.13 22.29
N LEU A 179 5.02 4.43 22.02
CA LEU A 179 3.71 4.77 22.60
C LEU A 179 3.68 4.56 24.11
N TRP A 180 4.35 3.53 24.62
CA TRP A 180 4.47 3.27 26.06
C TRP A 180 5.19 4.40 26.79
N PHE A 181 6.29 4.92 26.23
CA PHE A 181 7.01 6.05 26.83
C PHE A 181 6.26 7.37 26.67
N ARG A 182 5.51 7.54 25.58
CA ARG A 182 4.85 8.80 25.24
C ARG A 182 3.49 8.97 25.92
N PHE A 183 2.76 7.88 26.15
CA PHE A 183 1.37 7.87 26.62
C PHE A 183 1.13 6.88 27.77
N GLU A 184 0.04 7.05 28.51
CA GLU A 184 -0.39 6.05 29.50
C GLU A 184 -0.74 4.72 28.81
N TRP A 185 -0.60 3.61 29.53
CA TRP A 185 -0.75 2.26 28.96
C TRP A 185 -2.11 2.01 28.29
N GLN A 186 -3.19 2.68 28.73
CA GLN A 186 -4.52 2.56 28.12
C GLN A 186 -4.53 3.15 26.69
N PHE A 187 -3.88 4.29 26.49
CA PHE A 187 -3.74 4.90 25.17
C PHE A 187 -2.84 4.05 24.27
N ALA A 188 -1.72 3.55 24.80
CA ALA A 188 -0.82 2.68 24.06
C ALA A 188 -1.52 1.41 23.55
N LEU A 189 -2.35 0.76 24.38
CA LEU A 189 -3.16 -0.40 23.98
C LEU A 189 -4.19 -0.04 22.89
N GLY A 190 -4.88 1.09 23.03
CA GLY A 190 -5.85 1.55 22.02
C GLY A 190 -5.21 1.83 20.67
N ALA A 191 -4.06 2.52 20.65
CA ALA A 191 -3.31 2.79 19.43
C ALA A 191 -2.75 1.51 18.79
N MET A 192 -2.31 0.53 19.60
CA MET A 192 -1.90 -0.77 19.09
C MET A 192 -3.04 -1.47 18.35
N ILE A 193 -4.23 -1.54 18.95
CA ILE A 193 -5.39 -2.20 18.34
C ILE A 193 -5.78 -1.50 17.03
N ALA A 194 -5.76 -0.16 17.00
CA ALA A 194 -6.03 0.62 15.78
C ALA A 194 -5.01 0.32 14.66
N ASN A 195 -3.71 0.29 14.97
CA ASN A 195 -2.69 -0.03 13.98
C ASN A 195 -2.80 -1.46 13.45
N VAL A 196 -3.04 -2.43 14.33
CA VAL A 196 -3.23 -3.83 13.93
C VAL A 196 -4.45 -3.96 13.03
N HIS A 197 -5.54 -3.26 13.37
CA HIS A 197 -6.73 -3.19 12.54
C HIS A 197 -6.39 -2.68 11.12
N ASP A 198 -5.62 -1.60 10.99
CA ASP A 198 -5.27 -1.02 9.69
C ASP A 198 -4.39 -1.96 8.85
N ILE A 199 -3.43 -2.64 9.47
CA ILE A 199 -2.64 -3.68 8.79
C ILE A 199 -3.56 -4.82 8.32
N VAL A 200 -4.40 -5.34 9.21
CA VAL A 200 -5.28 -6.47 8.92
C VAL A 200 -6.22 -6.15 7.76
N LEU A 201 -6.84 -4.97 7.75
CA LEU A 201 -7.71 -4.56 6.64
C LEU A 201 -6.93 -4.38 5.34
N THR A 202 -5.71 -3.85 5.40
CA THR A 202 -4.87 -3.68 4.20
C THR A 202 -4.46 -5.03 3.62
N ILE A 203 -4.02 -5.98 4.47
CA ILE A 203 -3.71 -7.35 4.06
C ILE A 203 -4.94 -8.07 3.51
N GLY A 204 -6.11 -7.89 4.16
CA GLY A 204 -7.38 -8.44 3.67
C GLY A 204 -7.74 -7.91 2.29
N PHE A 205 -7.56 -6.60 2.05
CA PHE A 205 -7.75 -6.01 0.73
C PHE A 205 -6.79 -6.62 -0.30
N MET A 206 -5.50 -6.76 0.02
CA MET A 206 -4.52 -7.39 -0.88
C MET A 206 -4.85 -8.86 -1.19
N SER A 207 -5.38 -9.58 -0.21
CA SER A 207 -5.85 -10.97 -0.39
C SER A 207 -7.04 -11.06 -1.35
N ILE A 208 -7.96 -10.08 -1.35
CA ILE A 208 -9.07 -10.06 -2.33
C ILE A 208 -8.58 -9.62 -3.70
N SER A 209 -7.78 -8.55 -3.75
CA SER A 209 -7.34 -7.95 -5.02
C SER A 209 -6.30 -8.80 -5.75
N GLN A 210 -5.69 -9.78 -5.06
CA GLN A 210 -4.64 -10.66 -5.58
C GLN A 210 -3.45 -9.87 -6.17
N VAL A 211 -3.23 -8.65 -5.66
CA VAL A 211 -2.05 -7.84 -5.97
C VAL A 211 -0.82 -8.54 -5.41
N ASP A 212 0.29 -8.44 -6.14
CA ASP A 212 1.54 -9.06 -5.74
C ASP A 212 2.01 -8.53 -4.40
N PHE A 213 2.30 -9.46 -3.49
CA PHE A 213 2.89 -9.18 -2.20
C PHE A 213 4.41 -9.37 -2.31
N ASP A 214 5.14 -8.26 -2.32
CA ASP A 214 6.57 -8.14 -2.56
C ASP A 214 7.23 -7.15 -1.56
N LEU A 215 8.49 -6.76 -1.76
CA LEU A 215 9.13 -5.78 -0.88
C LEU A 215 8.47 -4.40 -0.93
N THR A 216 7.93 -4.00 -2.08
CA THR A 216 7.25 -2.71 -2.22
C THR A 216 5.96 -2.68 -1.40
N SER A 217 5.28 -3.82 -1.29
CA SER A 217 4.11 -4.02 -0.44
C SER A 217 4.44 -3.86 1.05
N ILE A 218 5.57 -4.39 1.51
CA ILE A 218 6.03 -4.19 2.89
C ILE A 218 6.30 -2.71 3.16
N ALA A 219 6.98 -2.02 2.23
CA ALA A 219 7.23 -0.58 2.34
C ALA A 219 5.92 0.23 2.40
N ALA A 220 4.92 -0.14 1.59
CA ALA A 220 3.59 0.46 1.63
C ALA A 220 2.89 0.24 2.98
N LEU A 221 2.92 -0.98 3.52
CA LEU A 221 2.35 -1.29 4.84
C LEU A 221 3.01 -0.48 5.96
N LEU A 222 4.35 -0.37 5.96
CA LEU A 222 5.08 0.45 6.94
C LEU A 222 4.73 1.95 6.80
N THR A 223 4.51 2.42 5.58
CA THR A 223 4.09 3.80 5.32
C THR A 223 2.68 4.07 5.86
N ILE A 224 1.73 3.15 5.62
CA ILE A 224 0.37 3.22 6.17
C ILE A 224 0.42 3.26 7.70
N LEU A 225 1.23 2.40 8.31
CA LEU A 225 1.42 2.38 9.76
C LEU A 225 1.94 3.71 10.31
N GLY A 226 3.00 4.27 9.72
CA GLY A 226 3.54 5.55 10.15
C GLY A 226 2.53 6.69 10.02
N TYR A 227 1.73 6.67 8.96
CA TYR A 227 0.73 7.69 8.71
C TYR A 227 -0.48 7.60 9.65
N SER A 228 -0.99 6.39 9.91
CA SER A 228 -2.08 6.14 10.87
C SER A 228 -1.67 6.54 12.30
N LEU A 229 -0.42 6.24 12.67
CA LEU A 229 0.14 6.65 13.95
C LEU A 229 0.24 8.16 14.11
N ASN A 230 0.69 8.87 13.09
CA ASN A 230 0.85 10.32 13.14
C ASN A 230 -0.48 11.02 13.49
N ASP A 231 -1.61 10.53 12.97
CA ASP A 231 -2.92 11.09 13.32
C ASP A 231 -3.34 10.70 14.75
N THR A 232 -3.17 9.42 15.11
CA THR A 232 -3.50 8.90 16.45
C THR A 232 -2.79 9.66 17.57
N VAL A 233 -1.49 9.95 17.40
CA VAL A 233 -0.67 10.69 18.38
C VAL A 233 -1.22 12.10 18.63
N VAL A 234 -1.65 12.80 17.57
CA VAL A 234 -2.17 14.17 17.68
C VAL A 234 -3.54 14.20 18.37
N ILE A 235 -4.42 13.26 18.02
CA ILE A 235 -5.72 13.12 18.69
C ILE A 235 -5.51 12.80 20.18
N TYR A 236 -4.59 11.90 20.51
CA TYR A 236 -4.33 11.52 21.90
C TYR A 236 -3.70 12.64 22.72
N ASP A 237 -2.78 13.42 22.13
CA ASP A 237 -2.25 14.60 22.79
C ASP A 237 -3.36 15.61 23.10
N ARG A 238 -4.28 15.83 22.17
CA ARG A 238 -5.43 16.71 22.39
C ARG A 238 -6.37 16.19 23.48
N ILE A 239 -6.67 14.89 23.49
CA ILE A 239 -7.47 14.27 24.56
C ILE A 239 -6.81 14.47 25.92
N ARG A 240 -5.48 14.30 26.01
CA ARG A 240 -4.74 14.53 27.27
C ARG A 240 -4.74 15.98 27.71
N GLU A 241 -4.59 16.91 26.76
CA GLU A 241 -4.70 18.34 27.03
C GLU A 241 -6.09 18.68 27.60
N MET A 242 -7.15 18.18 26.95
CA MET A 242 -8.54 18.40 27.40
C MET A 242 -8.81 17.76 28.77
N LEU A 243 -8.29 16.57 29.05
CA LEU A 243 -8.40 15.92 30.37
C LEU A 243 -7.74 16.74 31.48
N ARG A 244 -6.59 17.37 31.20
CA ARG A 244 -5.90 18.24 32.16
C ARG A 244 -6.65 19.56 32.38
N ARG A 245 -7.22 20.13 31.32
CA ARG A 245 -7.94 21.41 31.35
C ARG A 245 -9.36 21.29 31.94
N TYR A 246 -10.09 20.23 31.61
CA TYR A 246 -11.51 20.06 31.94
C TYR A 246 -11.77 18.80 32.78
N LYS A 247 -11.37 18.83 34.06
CA LYS A 247 -11.46 17.69 34.98
C LYS A 247 -12.88 17.16 35.27
N LYS A 248 -13.92 17.96 35.02
CA LYS A 248 -15.34 17.61 35.29
C LYS A 248 -16.16 17.32 34.02
N MET A 249 -15.57 17.47 32.84
CA MET A 249 -16.30 17.26 31.59
C MET A 249 -16.58 15.76 31.39
N PRO A 250 -17.81 15.36 31.01
CA PRO A 250 -18.12 13.97 30.69
C PRO A 250 -17.22 13.44 29.57
N MET A 251 -16.74 12.20 29.71
CA MET A 251 -15.81 11.59 28.74
C MET A 251 -16.30 11.64 27.28
N PRO A 252 -17.58 11.35 26.95
CA PRO A 252 -18.02 11.40 25.56
C PRO A 252 -17.93 12.81 24.95
N GLN A 253 -18.29 13.83 25.73
CA GLN A 253 -18.18 15.22 25.31
C GLN A 253 -16.72 15.61 25.13
N LEU A 254 -15.85 15.24 26.06
CA LEU A 254 -14.41 15.52 25.98
C LEU A 254 -13.77 14.90 24.74
N LEU A 255 -14.12 13.66 24.41
CA LEU A 255 -13.64 12.98 23.21
C LEU A 255 -14.13 13.68 21.94
N ASN A 256 -15.41 14.04 21.86
CA ASN A 256 -15.95 14.77 20.72
C ASN A 256 -15.25 16.11 20.51
N GLU A 257 -15.10 16.92 21.56
CA GLU A 257 -14.41 18.22 21.47
C GLU A 257 -12.94 18.06 21.05
N SER A 258 -12.26 17.04 21.60
CA SER A 258 -10.88 16.75 21.24
C SER A 258 -10.75 16.43 19.75
N ILE A 259 -11.58 15.52 19.22
CA ILE A 259 -11.54 15.10 17.82
C ILE A 259 -11.93 16.25 16.88
N ASN A 260 -13.00 17.00 17.20
CA ASN A 260 -13.42 18.14 16.37
C ASN A 260 -12.32 19.20 16.27
N SER A 261 -11.61 19.48 17.37
CA SER A 261 -10.53 20.48 17.36
C SER A 261 -9.29 20.07 16.57
N THR A 262 -9.08 18.77 16.32
CA THR A 262 -7.98 18.26 15.46
C THR A 262 -8.44 17.94 14.04
N LEU A 263 -9.75 17.90 13.79
CA LEU A 263 -10.36 17.44 12.54
C LEU A 263 -9.86 18.19 11.31
N SER A 264 -9.74 19.52 11.39
CA SER A 264 -9.24 20.35 10.29
C SER A 264 -7.84 19.93 9.85
N ARG A 265 -6.93 19.71 10.81
CA ARG A 265 -5.56 19.26 10.54
C ARG A 265 -5.55 17.86 9.93
N SER A 266 -6.30 16.92 10.51
CA SER A 266 -6.37 15.54 10.03
C SER A 266 -6.90 15.49 8.60
N ILE A 267 -8.02 16.17 8.31
CA ILE A 267 -8.63 16.20 6.97
C ILE A 267 -7.68 16.79 5.93
N VAL A 268 -7.01 17.92 6.23
CA VAL A 268 -6.05 18.51 5.28
C VAL A 268 -4.88 17.54 5.00
N THR A 269 -4.37 16.89 6.04
CA THR A 269 -3.27 15.92 5.90
C THR A 269 -3.72 14.72 5.04
N HIS A 270 -4.89 14.14 5.33
CA HIS A 270 -5.45 13.02 4.56
C HIS A 270 -5.74 13.40 3.11
N VAL A 271 -6.40 14.53 2.87
CA VAL A 271 -6.75 14.99 1.52
C VAL A 271 -5.49 15.22 0.68
N THR A 272 -4.45 15.85 1.24
CA THR A 272 -3.20 16.11 0.50
C THR A 272 -2.48 14.82 0.11
N VAL A 273 -2.39 13.84 1.03
CA VAL A 273 -1.82 12.53 0.73
C VAL A 273 -2.69 11.77 -0.27
N THR A 274 -4.01 11.76 -0.11
CA THR A 274 -4.93 11.10 -1.05
C THR A 274 -4.83 11.72 -2.45
N LEU A 275 -4.68 13.02 -2.59
CA LEU A 275 -4.50 13.66 -3.90
C LEU A 275 -3.18 13.23 -4.55
N ALA A 276 -2.09 13.14 -3.78
CA ALA A 276 -0.82 12.62 -4.28
C ALA A 276 -0.92 11.14 -4.70
N LEU A 277 -1.56 10.31 -3.89
CA LEU A 277 -1.81 8.90 -4.21
C LEU A 277 -2.77 8.74 -5.40
N LEU A 278 -3.76 9.62 -5.56
CA LEU A 278 -4.67 9.61 -6.71
C LEU A 278 -3.91 9.97 -8.00
N ALA A 279 -3.00 10.95 -7.94
CA ALA A 279 -2.14 11.26 -9.07
C ALA A 279 -1.23 10.08 -9.42
N LEU A 280 -0.65 9.40 -8.42
CA LEU A 280 0.13 8.17 -8.62
C LEU A 280 -0.73 7.04 -9.21
N LEU A 281 -1.97 6.87 -8.73
CA LEU A 281 -2.89 5.84 -9.21
C LEU A 281 -3.30 6.07 -10.67
N LEU A 282 -3.53 7.33 -11.06
CA LEU A 282 -3.98 7.68 -12.41
C LEU A 282 -2.83 7.82 -13.41
N PHE A 283 -1.65 8.27 -12.97
CA PHE A 283 -0.54 8.65 -13.85
C PHE A 283 0.80 7.97 -13.55
N GLY A 284 0.92 7.26 -12.42
CA GLY A 284 2.17 6.60 -12.00
C GLY A 284 2.59 5.42 -12.87
N GLY A 285 1.73 4.98 -13.80
CA GLY A 285 1.93 3.76 -14.57
C GLY A 285 1.54 2.53 -13.78
N GLN A 286 1.71 1.35 -14.40
CA GLN A 286 1.54 0.08 -13.70
C GLN A 286 2.94 -0.42 -13.33
N ALA A 287 3.13 -0.78 -12.04
CA ALA A 287 4.40 -1.26 -11.47
C ALA A 287 4.46 -2.79 -11.51
#